data_AF-A0A9W6WTC9-F1
#
_entry.id   AF-A0A9W6WTC9-F1
#
_cell.length_a   1.000
_cell.length_b   1.000
_cell.length_c   1.000
_cell.angle_alpha   90.00
_cell.angle_beta   90.00
_cell.angle_gamma   90.00
#
_symmetry.space_group_name_H-M   'P 1'
#
loop_
_entity.id
_entity.type
_entity.pdbx_description
1 polymer ?
#
loop_
_entity_poly.entity_id
_entity_poly.type
_entity_poly.pdbx_seq_one_letter_code
_entity_poly.pdbx_strand_id
1 'polypeptide(L)'
;MKKLNRSYSTRDLTGETKSAEQEQQTDTLLEDLWGVVGSMASKPDLWTHIHSYDFEFICSNFSHVRGDTAIQVLAVLNSYMRLVEIGEAPVELLSSQCLSDIRTGVLRFLRSKWPHQERDECLRLIFQLMQHTGTSWMLPGTTLRSQAPPDEVSGGKFILFLLKLVSIEIKIMLDEVELSLVQVDEAKVESVEETERRGKEVKRVLAILPICYGIVEMIISGLVSNYESDLMLPYDILLEMKGTFNQVFVVVLELLTLVRDYVQTHRYRELRESHAESVYHLDAVVCASVRIVSAWIAEDSDTSVDLVIQLVPFMVCYKPLLAWVTDDAAETFKSDSNQLIDSDDEVDSDDEVDAVSQMMQKAAVIHKADSSIDQLHFLLPGLLQLSALPDGASIMSENVDVLRRLMQFCCTICADIADGTTEFANVSTLTLSLGILINLILIRGGNESTGVSQTSGVPNALEWFRALTFLLPVACASGSRLMADKDLTVEKRGEDDRYVMLLHVVCVVLFIASHFQDKKQHPCRLPAAIASLVTAFNHIVDWIVEHPPDAKTESTADLFELMRVLSMRSILTPELLLR
;
A
#
# COMPACT_ATOMS: atom_id res chain seq x y z
N MET A 1 -31.96 -82.18 -19.66
CA MET A 1 -30.59 -82.15 -19.09
C MET A 1 -30.09 -80.71 -19.15
N LYS A 2 -29.59 -80.02 -18.14
CA LYS A 2 -29.33 -80.26 -16.71
C LYS A 2 -29.25 -78.87 -16.06
N LYS A 3 -29.86 -78.69 -14.87
CA LYS A 3 -29.61 -77.57 -13.95
C LYS A 3 -28.18 -77.65 -13.39
N LEU A 4 -27.57 -76.49 -13.07
CA LEU A 4 -26.78 -76.32 -11.84
C LEU A 4 -26.60 -74.82 -11.48
N ASN A 5 -27.08 -74.48 -10.27
CA ASN A 5 -26.85 -73.23 -9.52
C ASN A 5 -25.44 -73.19 -8.90
N ARG A 6 -24.91 -71.98 -8.66
CA ARG A 6 -24.25 -71.45 -7.42
C ARG A 6 -23.45 -70.18 -7.76
N SER A 7 -23.90 -68.99 -7.40
CA SER A 7 -23.72 -68.31 -6.08
C SER A 7 -22.29 -67.81 -5.79
N TYR A 8 -21.90 -66.70 -6.42
CA TYR A 8 -20.84 -65.71 -6.07
C TYR A 8 -21.20 -64.48 -6.96
N SER A 9 -21.27 -63.22 -6.56
CA SER A 9 -20.73 -62.49 -5.42
C SER A 9 -21.74 -61.42 -5.00
N THR A 10 -22.38 -61.60 -3.84
CA THR A 10 -23.09 -60.54 -3.09
C THR A 10 -22.18 -59.98 -1.98
N ARG A 11 -20.92 -60.45 -1.94
CA ARG A 11 -19.92 -60.13 -0.90
C ARG A 11 -18.99 -58.99 -1.27
N ASP A 12 -18.77 -58.73 -2.55
CA ASP A 12 -17.93 -57.61 -3.00
C ASP A 12 -18.69 -56.28 -2.96
N LEU A 13 -19.97 -56.27 -3.36
CA LEU A 13 -20.85 -55.10 -3.24
C LEU A 13 -21.13 -54.70 -1.78
N THR A 14 -21.09 -55.64 -0.84
CA THR A 14 -21.25 -55.36 0.61
C THR A 14 -19.96 -54.97 1.31
N GLY A 15 -18.79 -55.23 0.71
CA GLY A 15 -17.49 -54.76 1.18
C GLY A 15 -17.22 -53.32 0.76
N GLU A 16 -17.54 -52.97 -0.49
CA GLU A 16 -17.43 -51.59 -1.01
C GLU A 16 -18.46 -50.65 -0.37
N THR A 17 -19.71 -51.09 -0.15
CA THR A 17 -20.70 -50.28 0.57
C THR A 17 -20.37 -50.10 2.05
N LYS A 18 -19.81 -51.11 2.73
CA LYS A 18 -19.35 -50.95 4.13
C LYS A 18 -18.13 -50.05 4.26
N SER A 19 -17.21 -50.09 3.28
CA SER A 19 -16.06 -49.19 3.20
C SER A 19 -16.50 -47.75 3.00
N ALA A 20 -17.44 -47.53 2.07
CA ALA A 20 -18.01 -46.21 1.81
C ALA A 20 -18.86 -45.68 2.98
N GLU A 21 -19.65 -46.55 3.63
CA GLU A 21 -20.41 -46.20 4.84
C GLU A 21 -19.47 -45.89 6.02
N GLN A 22 -18.36 -46.62 6.19
CA GLN A 22 -17.35 -46.30 7.21
C GLN A 22 -16.61 -45.00 6.92
N GLU A 23 -16.24 -44.73 5.67
CA GLU A 23 -15.62 -43.46 5.26
C GLU A 23 -16.57 -42.27 5.51
N GLN A 24 -17.85 -42.39 5.14
CA GLN A 24 -18.86 -41.37 5.46
C GLN A 24 -19.05 -41.16 6.97
N GLN A 25 -18.99 -42.22 7.76
CA GLN A 25 -19.14 -42.13 9.21
C GLN A 25 -17.91 -41.51 9.88
N THR A 26 -16.71 -41.70 9.31
CA THR A 26 -15.50 -41.01 9.78
C THR A 26 -15.44 -39.55 9.37
N ASP A 27 -15.93 -39.20 8.18
CA ASP A 27 -15.96 -37.81 7.70
C ASP A 27 -16.92 -36.97 8.54
N THR A 28 -18.11 -37.51 8.85
CA THR A 28 -19.09 -36.85 9.74
C THR A 28 -18.55 -36.65 11.17
N LEU A 29 -17.83 -37.64 11.72
CA LEU A 29 -17.19 -37.49 13.04
C LEU A 29 -16.06 -36.45 13.02
N LEU A 30 -15.33 -36.33 11.92
CA LEU A 30 -14.30 -35.30 11.74
C LEU A 30 -14.94 -33.91 11.65
N GLU A 31 -16.04 -33.76 10.92
CA GLU A 31 -16.79 -32.51 10.83
C GLU A 31 -17.33 -32.06 12.20
N ASP A 32 -17.90 -32.99 12.97
CA ASP A 32 -18.39 -32.71 14.33
C ASP A 32 -17.24 -32.27 15.25
N LEU A 33 -16.08 -32.94 15.18
CA LEU A 33 -14.89 -32.58 15.95
C LEU A 33 -14.43 -31.15 15.63
N TRP A 34 -14.32 -30.81 14.35
CA TRP A 34 -13.89 -29.49 13.93
C TRP A 34 -14.94 -28.40 14.21
N GLY A 35 -16.23 -28.74 14.25
CA GLY A 35 -17.28 -27.85 14.76
C GLY A 35 -17.07 -27.48 16.24
N VAL A 36 -16.70 -28.46 17.07
CA VAL A 36 -16.37 -28.21 18.49
C VAL A 36 -15.10 -27.37 18.62
N VAL A 37 -14.05 -27.71 17.88
CA VAL A 37 -12.79 -26.93 17.88
C VAL A 37 -13.04 -25.50 17.41
N GLY A 38 -13.84 -25.31 16.35
CA GLY A 38 -14.25 -23.99 15.86
C GLY A 38 -14.97 -23.15 16.91
N SER A 39 -15.86 -23.77 17.69
CA SER A 39 -16.56 -23.09 18.79
C SER A 39 -15.63 -22.68 19.95
N MET A 40 -14.49 -23.37 20.10
CA MET A 40 -13.46 -23.04 21.10
C MET A 40 -12.41 -22.06 20.55
N ALA A 41 -12.21 -22.01 19.24
CA ALA A 41 -11.19 -21.22 18.56
C ALA A 41 -11.33 -19.71 18.76
N SER A 42 -12.53 -19.22 19.09
CA SER A 42 -12.78 -17.82 19.44
C SER A 42 -12.37 -17.43 20.86
N LYS A 43 -11.97 -18.40 21.72
CA LYS A 43 -11.63 -18.15 23.12
C LYS A 43 -10.10 -17.99 23.31
N PRO A 44 -9.62 -16.86 23.85
CA PRO A 44 -8.19 -16.65 24.12
C PRO A 44 -7.56 -17.73 25.02
N ASP A 45 -8.33 -18.25 25.97
CA ASP A 45 -7.89 -19.29 26.90
C ASP A 45 -7.42 -20.56 26.19
N LEU A 46 -7.98 -20.89 25.02
CA LEU A 46 -7.54 -22.04 24.24
C LEU A 46 -6.09 -21.86 23.80
N TRP A 47 -5.77 -20.73 23.15
CA TRP A 47 -4.48 -20.50 22.50
C TRP A 47 -3.35 -20.20 23.48
N THR A 48 -3.69 -19.67 24.65
CA THR A 48 -2.72 -19.45 25.73
C THR A 48 -2.31 -20.72 26.46
N HIS A 49 -3.15 -21.77 26.43
CA HIS A 49 -2.90 -23.04 27.11
C HIS A 49 -2.66 -24.22 26.17
N ILE A 50 -2.87 -24.06 24.86
CA ILE A 50 -2.63 -25.12 23.87
C ILE A 50 -1.14 -25.48 23.85
N HIS A 51 -0.85 -26.78 23.81
CA HIS A 51 0.52 -27.23 23.60
C HIS A 51 0.92 -27.05 22.13
N SER A 52 2.21 -26.78 21.87
CA SER A 52 2.72 -26.62 20.50
C SER A 52 2.42 -27.83 19.60
N TYR A 53 2.44 -29.04 20.16
CA TYR A 53 2.09 -30.27 19.45
C TYR A 53 0.63 -30.29 18.97
N ASP A 54 -0.31 -29.80 19.79
CA ASP A 54 -1.73 -29.76 19.44
C ASP A 54 -2.00 -28.68 18.38
N PHE A 55 -1.27 -27.56 18.44
CA PHE A 55 -1.31 -26.54 17.39
C PHE A 55 -0.71 -27.05 16.07
N GLU A 56 0.43 -27.74 16.12
CA GLU A 56 1.03 -28.42 14.96
C GLU A 56 0.08 -29.44 14.35
N PHE A 57 -0.71 -30.16 15.16
CA PHE A 57 -1.76 -31.04 14.68
C PHE A 57 -2.83 -30.27 13.88
N ILE A 58 -3.26 -29.09 14.33
CA ILE A 58 -4.22 -28.25 13.58
C ILE A 58 -3.64 -27.85 12.22
N CYS A 59 -2.41 -27.32 12.19
CA CYS A 59 -1.73 -26.92 10.96
C CYS A 59 -1.55 -28.10 10.00
N SER A 60 -1.10 -29.25 10.53
CA SER A 60 -0.92 -30.47 9.76
C SER A 60 -2.24 -30.95 9.15
N ASN A 61 -3.35 -30.91 9.89
CA ASN A 61 -4.66 -31.28 9.34
C ASN A 61 -5.05 -30.40 8.16
N PHE A 62 -4.83 -29.08 8.22
CA PHE A 62 -5.13 -28.19 7.10
C PHE A 62 -4.40 -28.61 5.80
N SER A 63 -3.20 -29.18 5.93
CA SER A 63 -2.45 -29.70 4.78
C SER A 63 -3.03 -31.00 4.19
N HIS A 64 -3.81 -31.78 4.94
CA HIS A 64 -4.28 -33.12 4.54
C HIS A 64 -5.76 -33.19 4.19
N VAL A 65 -6.62 -32.46 4.90
CA VAL A 65 -8.07 -32.54 4.74
C VAL A 65 -8.56 -31.85 3.45
N ARG A 66 -9.77 -32.20 3.01
CA ARG A 66 -10.43 -31.64 1.81
C ARG A 66 -11.91 -31.42 2.11
N GLY A 67 -12.63 -30.76 1.20
CA GLY A 67 -14.07 -30.56 1.36
C GLY A 67 -14.40 -29.64 2.54
N ASP A 68 -15.53 -29.90 3.18
CA ASP A 68 -16.09 -29.05 4.24
C ASP A 68 -15.18 -29.03 5.48
N THR A 69 -14.48 -30.13 5.78
CA THR A 69 -13.48 -30.17 6.85
C THR A 69 -12.36 -29.15 6.62
N ALA A 70 -11.93 -28.92 5.38
CA ALA A 70 -10.90 -27.91 5.10
C ALA A 70 -11.39 -26.48 5.37
N ILE A 71 -12.68 -26.21 5.14
CA ILE A 71 -13.33 -24.93 5.45
C ILE A 71 -13.35 -24.73 6.97
N GLN A 72 -13.71 -25.76 7.74
CA GLN A 72 -13.75 -25.67 9.20
C GLN A 72 -12.36 -25.45 9.81
N VAL A 73 -11.33 -26.15 9.32
CA VAL A 73 -9.95 -25.93 9.76
C VAL A 73 -9.47 -24.52 9.41
N LEU A 74 -9.80 -24.02 8.21
CA LEU A 74 -9.52 -22.63 7.83
C LEU A 74 -10.20 -21.63 8.79
N ALA A 75 -11.46 -21.85 9.16
CA ALA A 75 -12.17 -21.00 10.11
C ALA A 75 -11.52 -20.99 11.50
N VAL A 76 -11.00 -22.13 11.97
CA VAL A 76 -10.22 -22.22 13.22
C VAL A 76 -8.95 -21.37 13.12
N LEU A 77 -8.20 -21.49 12.02
CA LEU A 77 -6.97 -20.70 11.81
C LEU A 77 -7.25 -19.20 11.69
N ASN A 78 -8.33 -18.80 11.02
CA ASN A 78 -8.75 -17.39 10.97
C ASN A 78 -9.16 -16.86 12.34
N SER A 79 -9.83 -17.67 13.17
CA SER A 79 -10.17 -17.29 14.54
C SER A 79 -8.93 -17.09 15.40
N TYR A 80 -7.94 -17.99 15.27
CA TYR A 80 -6.63 -17.82 15.89
C TYR A 80 -5.93 -16.53 15.44
N MET A 81 -5.85 -16.27 14.14
CA MET A 81 -5.17 -15.07 13.62
C MET A 81 -5.86 -13.76 14.05
N ARG A 82 -7.20 -13.74 14.18
CA ARG A 82 -7.92 -12.59 14.76
C ARG A 82 -7.52 -12.31 16.21
N LEU A 83 -7.27 -13.35 17.00
CA LEU A 83 -6.82 -13.19 18.39
C LEU A 83 -5.35 -12.77 18.47
N VAL A 84 -4.51 -13.22 17.53
CA VAL A 84 -3.14 -12.75 17.37
C VAL A 84 -3.11 -11.25 17.08
N GLU A 85 -3.97 -10.77 16.19
CA GLU A 85 -4.06 -9.36 15.78
C GLU A 85 -4.36 -8.42 16.96
N ILE A 86 -5.21 -8.85 17.90
CA ILE A 86 -5.54 -8.08 19.11
C ILE A 86 -4.62 -8.39 20.31
N GLY A 87 -3.58 -9.21 20.13
CA GLY A 87 -2.60 -9.55 21.17
C GLY A 87 -3.11 -10.54 22.23
N GLU A 88 -4.21 -11.25 21.95
CA GLU A 88 -4.82 -12.23 22.85
C GLU A 88 -4.38 -13.69 22.57
N ALA A 89 -3.59 -13.91 21.51
CA ALA A 89 -2.98 -15.20 21.21
C ALA A 89 -1.48 -15.04 20.84
N PRO A 90 -0.62 -16.01 21.21
CA PRO A 90 0.83 -15.93 20.98
C PRO A 90 1.21 -16.25 19.54
N VAL A 91 1.92 -15.34 18.86
CA VAL A 91 2.47 -15.53 17.50
C VAL A 91 3.47 -16.69 17.45
N GLU A 92 4.14 -16.98 18.57
CA GLU A 92 5.21 -17.98 18.70
C GLU A 92 4.75 -19.41 18.41
N LEU A 93 3.44 -19.68 18.38
CA LEU A 93 2.89 -20.96 17.94
C LEU A 93 3.14 -21.24 16.45
N LEU A 94 3.38 -20.20 15.64
CA LEU A 94 3.67 -20.29 14.20
C LEU A 94 5.12 -20.73 13.95
N SER A 95 5.45 -21.96 14.33
CA SER A 95 6.74 -22.58 14.02
C SER A 95 6.96 -22.72 12.51
N SER A 96 8.22 -22.90 12.08
CA SER A 96 8.53 -23.14 10.66
C SER A 96 7.85 -24.38 10.09
N GLN A 97 7.55 -25.38 10.94
CA GLN A 97 6.81 -26.58 10.54
C GLN A 97 5.31 -26.24 10.36
N CYS A 98 4.70 -25.52 11.30
CA CYS A 98 3.33 -25.04 11.18
C CYS A 98 3.12 -24.22 9.89
N LEU A 99 4.02 -23.26 9.62
CA LEU A 99 3.96 -22.44 8.41
C LEU A 99 4.11 -23.27 7.13
N SER A 100 4.94 -24.33 7.15
CA SER A 100 5.04 -25.26 6.04
C SER A 100 3.72 -26.00 5.78
N ASP A 101 3.07 -26.47 6.84
CA ASP A 101 1.82 -27.22 6.73
C ASP A 101 0.67 -26.31 6.30
N ILE A 102 0.61 -25.10 6.85
CA ILE A 102 -0.35 -24.07 6.42
C ILE A 102 -0.15 -23.75 4.93
N ARG A 103 1.09 -23.56 4.48
CA ARG A 103 1.39 -23.31 3.05
C ARG A 103 0.85 -24.42 2.16
N THR A 104 1.06 -25.68 2.53
CA THR A 104 0.56 -26.82 1.76
C THR A 104 -0.97 -26.89 1.78
N GLY A 105 -1.60 -26.57 2.93
CA GLY A 105 -3.06 -26.42 3.05
C GLY A 105 -3.61 -25.34 2.14
N VAL A 106 -3.06 -24.12 2.21
CA VAL A 106 -3.42 -22.98 1.34
C VAL A 106 -3.31 -23.35 -0.13
N LEU A 107 -2.18 -23.96 -0.55
CA LEU A 107 -1.98 -24.36 -1.94
C LEU A 107 -3.05 -25.33 -2.43
N ARG A 108 -3.40 -26.33 -1.62
CA ARG A 108 -4.44 -27.31 -1.95
C ARG A 108 -5.82 -26.68 -1.96
N PHE A 109 -6.08 -25.82 -0.99
CA PHE A 109 -7.35 -25.11 -0.86
C PHE A 109 -7.61 -24.23 -2.08
N LEU A 110 -6.65 -23.38 -2.46
CA LEU A 110 -6.76 -22.46 -3.59
C LEU A 110 -6.75 -23.14 -4.97
N ARG A 111 -6.23 -24.38 -5.08
CA ARG A 111 -6.34 -25.19 -6.30
C ARG A 111 -7.73 -25.81 -6.49
N SER A 112 -8.54 -25.84 -5.43
CA SER A 112 -9.89 -26.39 -5.48
C SER A 112 -10.88 -25.33 -5.99
N LYS A 113 -12.00 -25.79 -6.56
CA LYS A 113 -13.04 -24.89 -7.09
C LYS A 113 -14.00 -24.50 -5.97
N TRP A 114 -13.69 -23.41 -5.29
CA TRP A 114 -14.54 -22.85 -4.24
C TRP A 114 -15.32 -21.62 -4.73
N PRO A 115 -16.51 -21.35 -4.17
CA PRO A 115 -17.16 -20.06 -4.27
C PRO A 115 -16.27 -18.90 -3.77
N HIS A 116 -16.74 -17.66 -3.93
CA HIS A 116 -15.95 -16.48 -3.56
C HIS A 116 -15.72 -16.41 -2.05
N GLN A 117 -16.73 -16.72 -1.23
CA GLN A 117 -16.67 -16.58 0.22
C GLN A 117 -15.52 -17.38 0.86
N GLU A 118 -15.35 -18.65 0.49
CA GLU A 118 -14.32 -19.52 1.05
C GLU A 118 -12.93 -19.13 0.56
N ARG A 119 -12.82 -18.65 -0.69
CA ARG A 119 -11.55 -18.10 -1.21
C ARG A 119 -11.16 -16.84 -0.47
N ASP A 120 -12.12 -15.96 -0.20
CA ASP A 120 -11.91 -14.72 0.53
C ASP A 120 -11.44 -14.99 1.97
N GLU A 121 -11.98 -16.02 2.64
CA GLU A 121 -11.49 -16.47 3.97
C GLU A 121 -10.04 -16.98 3.91
N CYS A 122 -9.66 -17.67 2.84
CA CYS A 122 -8.29 -18.14 2.65
C CYS A 122 -7.33 -16.97 2.39
N LEU A 123 -7.73 -15.97 1.60
CA LEU A 123 -6.95 -14.76 1.36
C LEU A 123 -6.75 -13.94 2.65
N ARG A 124 -7.77 -13.85 3.51
CA ARG A 124 -7.64 -13.24 4.85
C ARG A 124 -6.58 -13.93 5.69
N LEU A 125 -6.61 -15.26 5.76
CA LEU A 125 -5.61 -16.04 6.49
C LEU A 125 -4.20 -15.69 6.02
N ILE A 126 -3.99 -15.73 4.69
CA ILE A 126 -2.69 -15.48 4.07
C ILE A 126 -2.19 -14.07 4.41
N PHE A 127 -3.04 -13.06 4.26
CA PHE A 127 -2.66 -11.69 4.55
C PHE A 127 -2.30 -11.48 6.02
N GLN A 128 -3.13 -11.98 6.95
CA GLN A 128 -2.84 -11.89 8.40
C GLN A 128 -1.54 -12.63 8.74
N LEU A 129 -1.31 -13.82 8.18
CA LEU A 129 -0.06 -14.55 8.39
C LEU A 129 1.14 -13.75 7.88
N MET A 130 1.04 -13.14 6.70
CA MET A 130 2.11 -12.31 6.16
C MET A 130 2.38 -11.11 7.07
N GLN A 131 1.35 -10.42 7.57
CA GLN A 131 1.50 -9.28 8.49
C GLN A 131 2.28 -9.64 9.75
N HIS A 132 2.05 -10.82 10.33
CA HIS A 132 2.67 -11.22 11.60
C HIS A 132 3.98 -12.01 11.45
N THR A 133 4.16 -12.75 10.35
CA THR A 133 5.31 -13.65 10.15
C THR A 133 6.23 -13.26 8.98
N GLY A 134 5.87 -12.20 8.24
CA GLY A 134 6.56 -11.78 7.03
C GLY A 134 6.34 -12.73 5.85
N THR A 135 7.18 -12.60 4.82
CA THR A 135 7.06 -13.36 3.57
C THR A 135 8.03 -14.54 3.46
N SER A 136 8.89 -14.74 4.47
CA SER A 136 9.97 -15.74 4.44
C SER A 136 9.45 -17.17 4.25
N TRP A 137 8.32 -17.53 4.86
CA TRP A 137 7.70 -18.87 4.75
C TRP A 137 7.21 -19.20 3.33
N MET A 138 7.08 -18.19 2.47
CA MET A 138 6.72 -18.37 1.07
C MET A 138 7.94 -18.73 0.20
N LEU A 139 9.17 -18.51 0.67
CA LEU A 139 10.38 -18.71 -0.11
C LEU A 139 10.84 -20.19 -0.13
N PRO A 140 11.64 -20.60 -1.12
CA PRO A 140 12.28 -21.91 -1.11
C PRO A 140 13.16 -22.10 0.14
N GLY A 141 13.24 -23.32 0.69
CA GLY A 141 14.23 -23.67 1.73
C GLY A 141 13.94 -23.17 3.15
N THR A 142 12.96 -22.29 3.36
CA THR A 142 12.56 -21.79 4.69
C THR A 142 11.61 -22.73 5.45
N THR A 143 11.17 -23.80 4.79
CA THR A 143 10.20 -24.78 5.30
C THR A 143 10.84 -26.17 5.30
N LEU A 144 10.73 -26.88 6.43
CA LEU A 144 11.63 -27.98 6.83
C LEU A 144 11.45 -29.33 6.09
N ARG A 145 10.46 -29.49 5.21
CA ARG A 145 10.22 -30.80 4.59
C ARG A 145 11.25 -31.11 3.50
N SER A 146 12.23 -31.94 3.86
CA SER A 146 13.28 -32.45 2.96
C SER A 146 12.78 -33.46 1.91
N GLN A 147 11.50 -33.86 1.97
CA GLN A 147 10.85 -34.76 1.03
C GLN A 147 9.41 -34.28 0.76
N ALA A 148 9.32 -33.30 -0.12
CA ALA A 148 8.07 -32.86 -0.70
C ALA A 148 7.41 -34.00 -1.51
N PRO A 149 6.10 -34.29 -1.33
CA PRO A 149 5.35 -35.09 -2.30
C PRO A 149 5.54 -34.53 -3.71
N PRO A 150 5.42 -35.33 -4.79
CA PRO A 150 5.63 -34.86 -6.17
C PRO A 150 4.74 -33.69 -6.60
N ASP A 151 3.64 -33.43 -5.88
CA ASP A 151 2.69 -32.32 -6.11
C ASP A 151 3.03 -31.03 -5.34
N GLU A 152 4.06 -31.02 -4.49
CA GLU A 152 4.46 -29.85 -3.72
C GLU A 152 5.22 -28.85 -4.61
N VAL A 153 4.71 -27.65 -4.62
CA VAL A 153 5.23 -26.54 -5.39
C VAL A 153 6.38 -25.93 -4.59
N SER A 154 7.57 -25.80 -5.18
CA SER A 154 8.69 -25.10 -4.51
C SER A 154 8.26 -23.71 -4.04
N GLY A 155 8.83 -23.19 -2.95
CA GLY A 155 8.39 -21.89 -2.38
C GLY A 155 8.30 -20.76 -3.42
N GLY A 156 9.29 -20.66 -4.32
CA GLY A 156 9.26 -19.69 -5.41
C GLY A 156 8.09 -19.86 -6.39
N LYS A 157 7.66 -21.09 -6.65
CA LYS A 157 6.46 -21.33 -7.45
C LYS A 157 5.16 -21.10 -6.66
N PHE A 158 5.19 -21.19 -5.32
CA PHE A 158 4.04 -20.90 -4.45
C PHE A 158 3.74 -19.40 -4.42
N ILE A 159 4.75 -18.55 -4.19
CA ILE A 159 4.57 -17.09 -4.21
C ILE A 159 4.07 -16.60 -5.57
N LEU A 160 4.60 -17.14 -6.67
CA LEU A 160 4.13 -16.84 -8.02
C LEU A 160 2.67 -17.29 -8.24
N PHE A 161 2.32 -18.49 -7.76
CA PHE A 161 0.95 -18.99 -7.84
C PHE A 161 -0.03 -18.09 -7.07
N LEU A 162 0.32 -17.69 -5.84
CA LEU A 162 -0.50 -16.78 -5.06
C LEU A 162 -0.64 -15.42 -5.76
N LEU A 163 0.47 -14.84 -6.23
CA LEU A 163 0.45 -13.55 -6.94
C LEU A 163 -0.50 -13.60 -8.15
N LYS A 164 -0.46 -14.68 -8.95
CA LYS A 164 -1.35 -14.86 -10.10
C LYS A 164 -2.83 -14.93 -9.67
N LEU A 165 -3.15 -15.66 -8.60
CA LEU A 165 -4.52 -15.75 -8.10
C LEU A 165 -5.04 -14.42 -7.56
N VAL A 166 -4.24 -13.75 -6.74
CA VAL A 166 -4.58 -12.44 -6.18
C VAL A 166 -4.76 -11.42 -7.30
N SER A 167 -3.92 -11.46 -8.34
CA SER A 167 -4.06 -10.57 -9.51
C SER A 167 -5.37 -10.80 -10.26
N ILE A 168 -5.84 -12.05 -10.36
CA ILE A 168 -7.13 -12.37 -10.96
C ILE A 168 -8.28 -11.81 -10.11
N GLU A 169 -8.23 -11.99 -8.78
CA GLU A 169 -9.25 -11.47 -7.88
C GLU A 169 -9.29 -9.93 -7.88
N ILE A 170 -8.13 -9.26 -7.92
CA ILE A 170 -8.05 -7.81 -8.10
C ILE A 170 -8.77 -7.41 -9.37
N LYS A 171 -8.42 -8.02 -10.52
CA LYS A 171 -9.04 -7.68 -11.80
C LYS A 171 -10.57 -7.82 -11.75
N ILE A 172 -11.08 -8.94 -11.23
CA ILE A 172 -12.52 -9.16 -11.09
C ILE A 172 -13.17 -8.07 -10.22
N MET A 173 -12.55 -7.73 -9.08
CA MET A 173 -13.08 -6.69 -8.19
C MET A 173 -13.05 -5.30 -8.82
N LEU A 174 -12.03 -4.96 -9.61
CA LEU A 174 -11.97 -3.67 -10.30
C LEU A 174 -12.98 -3.58 -11.46
N ASP A 175 -13.24 -4.69 -12.17
CA ASP A 175 -14.32 -4.78 -13.14
C ASP A 175 -15.69 -4.52 -12.45
N GLU A 176 -15.92 -5.06 -11.25
CA GLU A 176 -17.14 -4.80 -10.47
C GLU A 176 -17.22 -3.35 -9.95
N VAL A 177 -16.10 -2.71 -9.62
CA VAL A 177 -16.04 -1.27 -9.28
C VAL A 177 -16.47 -0.43 -10.47
N GLU A 178 -15.93 -0.70 -11.65
CA GLU A 178 -16.29 0.03 -12.87
C GLU A 178 -17.80 -0.08 -13.13
N LEU A 179 -18.36 -1.29 -13.07
CA LEU A 179 -19.78 -1.52 -13.32
C LEU A 179 -20.68 -0.93 -12.24
N SER A 180 -20.32 -1.10 -10.96
CA SER A 180 -21.21 -0.79 -9.84
C SER A 180 -21.08 0.63 -9.30
N LEU A 181 -19.92 1.28 -9.50
CA LEU A 181 -19.63 2.61 -8.93
C LEU A 181 -19.39 3.70 -9.98
N VAL A 182 -19.02 3.34 -11.22
CA VAL A 182 -18.70 4.33 -12.27
C VAL A 182 -19.75 4.38 -13.38
N GLN A 183 -20.10 3.23 -13.98
CA GLN A 183 -20.93 3.14 -15.19
C GLN A 183 -22.45 3.04 -14.94
N VAL A 184 -22.97 3.50 -13.81
CA VAL A 184 -24.39 3.28 -13.44
C VAL A 184 -25.35 4.08 -14.37
N ASP A 185 -26.07 3.50 -15.31
CA ASP A 185 -26.97 4.30 -16.19
C ASP A 185 -28.30 4.68 -15.50
N GLU A 186 -28.63 5.97 -15.36
CA GLU A 186 -29.91 6.44 -14.78
C GLU A 186 -31.16 6.03 -15.58
N ALA A 187 -31.00 5.76 -16.88
CA ALA A 187 -32.13 5.52 -17.77
C ALA A 187 -32.71 4.09 -17.66
N LYS A 188 -32.07 3.19 -16.92
CA LYS A 188 -32.56 1.83 -16.70
C LYS A 188 -33.19 1.76 -15.31
N VAL A 189 -34.49 1.47 -15.28
CA VAL A 189 -35.14 0.99 -14.06
C VAL A 189 -34.49 -0.36 -13.74
N GLU A 190 -33.52 -0.35 -12.86
CA GLU A 190 -32.87 -1.57 -12.38
C GLU A 190 -33.85 -2.36 -11.51
N SER A 191 -33.85 -3.68 -11.64
CA SER A 191 -34.65 -4.52 -10.76
C SER A 191 -34.09 -4.44 -9.34
N VAL A 192 -34.95 -4.67 -8.34
CA VAL A 192 -34.54 -4.74 -6.92
C VAL A 192 -33.45 -5.81 -6.72
N GLU A 193 -33.53 -6.91 -7.47
CA GLU A 193 -32.51 -7.97 -7.45
C GLU A 193 -31.14 -7.50 -7.95
N GLU A 194 -31.10 -6.63 -8.96
CA GLU A 194 -29.85 -6.11 -9.52
C GLU A 194 -29.17 -5.11 -8.57
N THR A 195 -29.95 -4.25 -7.92
CA THR A 195 -29.44 -3.32 -6.91
C THR A 195 -28.94 -4.05 -5.67
N GLU A 196 -29.66 -5.07 -5.19
CA GLU A 196 -29.20 -5.93 -4.10
C GLU A 196 -27.90 -6.68 -4.45
N ARG A 197 -27.81 -7.24 -5.67
CA ARG A 197 -26.60 -7.91 -6.16
C ARG A 197 -25.40 -6.95 -6.15
N ARG A 198 -25.56 -5.75 -6.72
CA ARG A 198 -24.49 -4.73 -6.73
C ARG A 198 -24.08 -4.32 -5.33
N GLY A 199 -25.03 -4.16 -4.41
CA GLY A 199 -24.74 -3.87 -3.01
C GLY A 199 -23.85 -4.95 -2.37
N LYS A 200 -24.12 -6.23 -2.65
CA LYS A 200 -23.28 -7.35 -2.17
C LYS A 200 -21.88 -7.33 -2.79
N GLU A 201 -21.76 -7.09 -4.08
CA GLU A 201 -20.45 -7.01 -4.76
C GLU A 201 -19.60 -5.85 -4.24
N VAL A 202 -20.19 -4.66 -4.07
CA VAL A 202 -19.47 -3.50 -3.51
C VAL A 202 -18.99 -3.78 -2.09
N LYS A 203 -19.83 -4.41 -1.25
CA LYS A 203 -19.41 -4.83 0.10
C LYS A 203 -18.23 -5.80 0.07
N ARG A 204 -18.24 -6.77 -0.86
CA ARG A 204 -17.11 -7.69 -1.06
C ARG A 204 -15.85 -6.94 -1.48
N VAL A 205 -15.94 -6.05 -2.48
CA VAL A 205 -14.81 -5.24 -2.95
C VAL A 205 -14.17 -4.49 -1.78
N LEU A 206 -14.97 -3.78 -0.99
CA LEU A 206 -14.47 -2.98 0.13
C LEU A 206 -13.79 -3.83 1.22
N ALA A 207 -14.22 -5.08 1.39
CA ALA A 207 -13.61 -5.98 2.37
C ALA A 207 -12.36 -6.70 1.85
N ILE A 208 -12.32 -7.09 0.57
CA ILE A 208 -11.32 -8.03 0.04
C ILE A 208 -10.27 -7.36 -0.83
N LEU A 209 -10.61 -6.29 -1.56
CA LEU A 209 -9.62 -5.58 -2.39
C LEU A 209 -8.43 -5.07 -1.58
N PRO A 210 -8.60 -4.46 -0.38
CA PRO A 210 -7.46 -4.05 0.45
C PRO A 210 -6.58 -5.22 0.88
N ILE A 211 -7.16 -6.40 1.14
CA ILE A 211 -6.42 -7.62 1.49
C ILE A 211 -5.59 -8.07 0.30
N CYS A 212 -6.18 -8.11 -0.89
CA CYS A 212 -5.48 -8.48 -2.11
C CYS A 212 -4.31 -7.51 -2.41
N TYR A 213 -4.55 -6.19 -2.32
CA TYR A 213 -3.48 -5.20 -2.45
C TYR A 213 -2.41 -5.36 -1.37
N GLY A 214 -2.80 -5.63 -0.12
CA GLY A 214 -1.87 -5.88 0.97
C GLY A 214 -0.98 -7.09 0.70
N ILE A 215 -1.52 -8.19 0.18
CA ILE A 215 -0.71 -9.35 -0.22
C ILE A 215 0.30 -8.96 -1.31
N VAL A 216 -0.13 -8.21 -2.34
CA VAL A 216 0.76 -7.72 -3.41
C VAL A 216 1.86 -6.82 -2.84
N GLU A 217 1.51 -5.85 -1.98
CA GLU A 217 2.43 -4.94 -1.30
C GLU A 217 3.48 -5.72 -0.50
N MET A 218 3.05 -6.68 0.31
CA MET A 218 3.96 -7.48 1.11
C MET A 218 4.87 -8.39 0.29
N ILE A 219 4.40 -8.90 -0.85
CA ILE A 219 5.27 -9.63 -1.80
C ILE A 219 6.36 -8.68 -2.33
N ILE A 220 5.99 -7.46 -2.75
CA ILE A 220 6.96 -6.45 -3.22
C ILE A 220 7.97 -6.15 -2.11
N SER A 221 7.53 -5.80 -0.90
CA SER A 221 8.41 -5.53 0.24
C SER A 221 9.31 -6.71 0.58
N GLY A 222 8.79 -7.93 0.46
CA GLY A 222 9.55 -9.16 0.63
C GLY A 222 10.66 -9.33 -0.41
N LEU A 223 10.40 -9.00 -1.67
CA LEU A 223 11.41 -9.06 -2.73
C LEU A 223 12.54 -8.04 -2.49
N VAL A 224 12.18 -6.82 -2.06
CA VAL A 224 13.15 -5.75 -1.77
C VAL A 224 14.02 -6.11 -0.55
N SER A 225 13.40 -6.57 0.53
CA SER A 225 14.09 -6.84 1.81
C SER A 225 15.03 -8.05 1.75
N ASN A 226 14.77 -9.00 0.86
CA ASN A 226 15.56 -10.24 0.76
C ASN A 226 16.83 -10.10 -0.08
N TYR A 227 17.17 -8.91 -0.60
CA TYR A 227 18.35 -8.66 -1.44
C TYR A 227 19.67 -9.18 -0.82
N GLU A 228 19.77 -9.18 0.51
CA GLU A 228 20.97 -9.61 1.25
C GLU A 228 20.95 -11.09 1.68
N SER A 229 19.88 -11.85 1.40
CA SER A 229 19.74 -13.24 1.85
C SER A 229 20.16 -14.27 0.79
N ASP A 230 20.75 -15.40 1.21
CA ASP A 230 21.12 -16.52 0.34
C ASP A 230 19.91 -17.24 -0.33
N LEU A 231 18.67 -16.84 0.00
CA LEU A 231 17.42 -17.48 -0.43
C LEU A 231 16.81 -16.77 -1.64
N MET A 232 17.63 -16.57 -2.68
CA MET A 232 17.21 -15.91 -3.92
C MET A 232 16.20 -16.75 -4.71
N LEU A 233 15.13 -16.10 -5.17
CA LEU A 233 14.18 -16.71 -6.11
C LEU A 233 14.87 -16.99 -7.46
N PRO A 234 14.55 -18.10 -8.13
CA PRO A 234 15.03 -18.36 -9.49
C PRO A 234 14.65 -17.24 -10.47
N TYR A 235 15.55 -16.93 -11.42
CA TYR A 235 15.35 -15.82 -12.37
C TYR A 235 14.09 -15.97 -13.22
N ASP A 236 13.74 -17.19 -13.63
CA ASP A 236 12.51 -17.51 -14.37
C ASP A 236 11.26 -17.15 -13.55
N ILE A 237 11.26 -17.43 -12.25
CA ILE A 237 10.18 -17.07 -11.34
C ILE A 237 10.08 -15.54 -11.21
N LEU A 238 11.21 -14.85 -11.01
CA LEU A 238 11.23 -13.38 -10.91
C LEU A 238 10.71 -12.71 -12.19
N LEU A 239 11.07 -13.24 -13.37
CA LEU A 239 10.60 -12.73 -14.65
C LEU A 239 9.08 -12.93 -14.81
N GLU A 240 8.55 -14.09 -14.42
CA GLU A 240 7.11 -14.35 -14.42
C GLU A 240 6.36 -13.49 -13.40
N MET A 241 6.95 -13.25 -12.22
CA MET A 241 6.40 -12.35 -11.21
C MET A 241 6.32 -10.92 -11.75
N LYS A 242 7.41 -10.42 -12.37
CA LYS A 242 7.41 -9.11 -13.04
C LYS A 242 6.29 -9.01 -14.08
N GLY A 243 6.15 -10.02 -14.93
CA GLY A 243 5.06 -10.07 -15.91
C GLY A 243 3.66 -10.02 -15.27
N THR A 244 3.49 -10.68 -14.12
CA THR A 244 2.22 -10.68 -13.37
C THR A 244 1.95 -9.33 -12.70
N PHE A 245 2.96 -8.71 -12.08
CA PHE A 245 2.87 -7.35 -11.54
C PHE A 245 2.50 -6.35 -12.63
N ASN A 246 3.19 -6.38 -13.77
CA ASN A 246 2.89 -5.48 -14.89
C ASN A 246 1.44 -5.58 -15.33
N GLN A 247 0.89 -6.80 -15.42
CA GLN A 247 -0.51 -7.00 -15.80
C GLN A 247 -1.48 -6.43 -14.76
N VAL A 248 -1.29 -6.71 -13.47
CA VAL A 248 -2.21 -6.21 -12.43
C VAL A 248 -2.14 -4.69 -12.32
N PHE A 249 -0.94 -4.09 -12.36
CA PHE A 249 -0.79 -2.65 -12.25
C PHE A 249 -1.33 -1.89 -13.45
N VAL A 250 -1.27 -2.46 -14.67
CA VAL A 250 -1.96 -1.89 -15.82
C VAL A 250 -3.47 -1.78 -15.55
N VAL A 251 -4.10 -2.82 -15.01
CA VAL A 251 -5.54 -2.79 -14.68
C VAL A 251 -5.84 -1.76 -13.59
N VAL A 252 -5.01 -1.66 -12.54
CA VAL A 252 -5.20 -0.64 -11.49
C VAL A 252 -5.06 0.78 -12.06
N LEU A 253 -4.09 1.02 -12.94
CA LEU A 253 -3.89 2.31 -13.59
C LEU A 253 -5.03 2.65 -14.57
N GLU A 254 -5.56 1.68 -15.30
CA GLU A 254 -6.75 1.84 -16.15
C GLU A 254 -7.97 2.26 -15.32
N LEU A 255 -8.20 1.61 -14.17
CA LEU A 255 -9.25 2.02 -13.25
C LEU A 255 -9.04 3.45 -12.74
N LEU A 256 -7.82 3.80 -12.28
CA LEU A 256 -7.54 5.15 -11.80
C LEU A 256 -7.75 6.21 -12.90
N THR A 257 -7.46 5.87 -14.16
CA THR A 257 -7.72 6.72 -15.33
C THR A 257 -9.22 6.93 -15.53
N LEU A 258 -9.99 5.84 -15.48
CA LEU A 258 -11.44 5.88 -15.57
C LEU A 258 -12.05 6.74 -14.45
N VAL A 259 -11.60 6.54 -13.21
CA VAL A 259 -12.07 7.29 -12.04
C VAL A 259 -11.70 8.77 -12.16
N ARG A 260 -10.48 9.11 -12.58
CA ARG A 260 -10.06 10.50 -12.81
C ARG A 260 -11.03 11.22 -13.74
N ASP A 261 -11.45 10.57 -14.81
CA ASP A 261 -12.36 11.15 -15.80
C ASP A 261 -13.80 11.20 -15.25
N TYR A 262 -14.21 10.16 -14.52
CA TYR A 262 -15.54 10.10 -13.87
C TYR A 262 -15.75 11.19 -12.82
N VAL A 263 -14.75 11.47 -11.98
CA VAL A 263 -14.80 12.49 -10.92
C VAL A 263 -15.01 13.90 -11.47
N GLN A 264 -14.68 14.13 -12.75
CA GLN A 264 -14.89 15.41 -13.43
C GLN A 264 -16.33 15.58 -13.98
N THR A 265 -17.12 14.50 -14.03
CA THR A 265 -18.47 14.52 -14.58
C THR A 265 -19.45 15.30 -13.69
N HIS A 266 -20.52 15.81 -14.30
CA HIS A 266 -21.62 16.44 -13.56
C HIS A 266 -22.24 15.49 -12.54
N ARG A 267 -22.37 14.23 -12.94
CA ARG A 267 -22.99 13.18 -12.13
C ARG A 267 -22.24 12.93 -10.82
N TYR A 268 -20.93 12.75 -10.89
CA TYR A 268 -20.15 12.54 -9.67
C TYR A 268 -20.30 13.73 -8.71
N ARG A 269 -20.38 14.96 -9.25
CA ARG A 269 -20.63 16.17 -8.47
C ARG A 269 -21.99 16.12 -7.76
N GLU A 270 -23.06 15.73 -8.45
CA GLU A 270 -24.39 15.56 -7.85
C GLU A 270 -24.41 14.48 -6.74
N LEU A 271 -23.78 13.33 -6.99
CA LEU A 271 -23.66 12.27 -5.99
C LEU A 271 -22.85 12.74 -4.77
N ARG A 272 -21.80 13.53 -4.99
CA ARG A 272 -20.98 14.10 -3.92
C ARG A 272 -21.75 15.14 -3.11
N GLU A 273 -22.49 16.03 -3.76
CA GLU A 273 -23.31 17.05 -3.09
C GLU A 273 -24.45 16.40 -2.28
N SER A 274 -25.02 15.31 -2.78
CA SER A 274 -26.03 14.52 -2.08
C SER A 274 -25.47 13.54 -1.04
N HIS A 275 -24.15 13.50 -0.84
CA HIS A 275 -23.47 12.60 0.11
C HIS A 275 -23.82 11.12 -0.09
N ALA A 276 -23.94 10.70 -1.36
CA ALA A 276 -24.26 9.32 -1.69
C ALA A 276 -23.15 8.36 -1.22
N GLU A 277 -23.56 7.22 -0.64
CA GLU A 277 -22.65 6.20 -0.10
C GLU A 277 -21.64 5.69 -1.15
N SER A 278 -22.06 5.59 -2.42
CA SER A 278 -21.21 5.19 -3.55
C SER A 278 -19.98 6.08 -3.74
N VAL A 279 -20.05 7.35 -3.36
CA VAL A 279 -18.91 8.28 -3.42
C VAL A 279 -17.83 7.89 -2.40
N TYR A 280 -18.24 7.53 -1.18
CA TYR A 280 -17.32 7.10 -0.13
C TYR A 280 -16.76 5.70 -0.42
N HIS A 281 -17.56 4.81 -1.00
CA HIS A 281 -17.08 3.51 -1.48
C HIS A 281 -16.02 3.67 -2.56
N LEU A 282 -16.24 4.56 -3.53
CA LEU A 282 -15.25 4.84 -4.56
C LEU A 282 -14.00 5.50 -3.96
N ASP A 283 -14.15 6.41 -2.99
CA ASP A 283 -13.03 7.05 -2.28
C ASP A 283 -12.10 6.03 -1.62
N ALA A 284 -12.67 5.04 -0.92
CA ALA A 284 -11.89 3.95 -0.31
C ALA A 284 -11.10 3.15 -1.35
N VAL A 285 -11.73 2.80 -2.48
CA VAL A 285 -11.08 2.06 -3.57
C VAL A 285 -9.95 2.88 -4.20
N VAL A 286 -10.16 4.18 -4.44
CA VAL A 286 -9.13 5.06 -5.00
C VAL A 286 -7.95 5.17 -4.05
N CYS A 287 -8.20 5.38 -2.75
CA CYS A 287 -7.14 5.45 -1.74
C CYS A 287 -6.27 4.19 -1.72
N ALA A 288 -6.90 3.02 -1.68
CA ALA A 288 -6.21 1.74 -1.69
C ALA A 288 -5.42 1.53 -3.00
N SER A 289 -5.99 1.94 -4.14
CA SER A 289 -5.38 1.80 -5.46
C SER A 289 -4.18 2.74 -5.66
N VAL A 290 -4.27 3.98 -5.18
CA VAL A 290 -3.13 4.93 -5.20
C VAL A 290 -1.98 4.38 -4.37
N ARG A 291 -2.25 3.84 -3.16
CA ARG A 291 -1.22 3.27 -2.29
C ARG A 291 -0.46 2.12 -2.97
N ILE A 292 -1.17 1.13 -3.49
CA ILE A 292 -0.51 -0.04 -4.10
C ILE A 292 0.28 0.35 -5.35
N VAL A 293 -0.26 1.27 -6.16
CA VAL A 293 0.46 1.82 -7.33
C VAL A 293 1.72 2.58 -6.90
N SER A 294 1.66 3.30 -5.78
CA SER A 294 2.82 4.01 -5.23
C SER A 294 3.97 3.06 -4.88
N ALA A 295 3.65 1.92 -4.28
CA ALA A 295 4.63 0.87 -3.98
C ALA A 295 5.26 0.28 -5.26
N TRP A 296 4.50 0.20 -6.35
CA TRP A 296 5.00 -0.34 -7.61
C TRP A 296 5.84 0.63 -8.43
N ILE A 297 5.43 1.90 -8.54
CA ILE A 297 6.19 2.92 -9.28
C ILE A 297 7.59 3.10 -8.66
N ALA A 298 7.73 2.85 -7.36
CA ALA A 298 9.03 2.87 -6.68
C ALA A 298 9.98 1.73 -7.12
N GLU A 299 9.46 0.65 -7.70
CA GLU A 299 10.24 -0.53 -8.08
C GLU A 299 10.33 -0.74 -9.59
N ASP A 300 9.32 -0.33 -10.35
CA ASP A 300 9.33 -0.33 -11.82
C ASP A 300 8.75 0.97 -12.37
N SER A 301 9.65 1.89 -12.73
CA SER A 301 9.32 3.17 -13.37
C SER A 301 9.20 3.09 -14.89
N ASP A 302 9.57 1.96 -15.52
CA ASP A 302 9.63 1.84 -16.98
C ASP A 302 8.31 1.33 -17.57
N THR A 303 7.67 0.39 -16.87
CA THR A 303 6.41 -0.19 -17.33
C THR A 303 5.27 0.83 -17.23
N SER A 304 4.58 1.07 -18.35
CA SER A 304 3.42 1.99 -18.42
C SER A 304 3.73 3.42 -17.98
N VAL A 305 4.99 3.84 -18.11
CA VAL A 305 5.48 5.16 -17.66
C VAL A 305 4.61 6.32 -18.18
N ASP A 306 4.19 6.27 -19.45
CA ASP A 306 3.34 7.30 -20.05
C ASP A 306 1.98 7.44 -19.34
N LEU A 307 1.37 6.30 -18.98
CA LEU A 307 0.09 6.26 -18.28
C LEU A 307 0.25 6.76 -16.84
N VAL A 308 1.32 6.34 -16.17
CA VAL A 308 1.64 6.78 -14.81
C VAL A 308 1.88 8.29 -14.78
N ILE A 309 2.70 8.83 -15.68
CA ILE A 309 2.99 10.26 -15.79
C ILE A 309 1.68 11.05 -15.96
N GLN A 310 0.78 10.61 -16.84
CA GLN A 310 -0.53 11.25 -17.05
C GLN A 310 -1.44 11.22 -15.81
N LEU A 311 -1.26 10.23 -14.92
CA LEU A 311 -2.03 10.09 -13.68
C LEU A 311 -1.42 10.86 -12.50
N VAL A 312 -0.15 11.27 -12.56
CA VAL A 312 0.53 12.00 -11.47
C VAL A 312 -0.30 13.17 -10.95
N PRO A 313 -0.88 14.07 -11.78
CA PRO A 313 -1.68 15.16 -11.25
C PRO A 313 -2.91 14.72 -10.46
N PHE A 314 -3.55 13.63 -10.88
CA PHE A 314 -4.69 13.07 -10.18
C PHE A 314 -4.24 12.46 -8.84
N MET A 315 -3.21 11.62 -8.85
CA MET A 315 -2.73 10.90 -7.66
C MET A 315 -2.17 11.85 -6.59
N VAL A 316 -1.36 12.85 -6.99
CA VAL A 316 -0.75 13.82 -6.06
C VAL A 316 -1.79 14.76 -5.44
N CYS A 317 -2.76 15.20 -6.24
CA CYS A 317 -3.76 16.16 -5.80
C CYS A 317 -5.03 15.49 -5.23
N TYR A 318 -5.10 14.16 -5.24
CA TYR A 318 -6.22 13.44 -4.65
C TYR A 318 -6.32 13.74 -3.16
N LYS A 319 -7.53 14.03 -2.69
CA LYS A 319 -7.83 14.33 -1.29
C LYS A 319 -8.89 13.35 -0.82
N PRO A 320 -8.54 12.40 0.07
CA PRO A 320 -9.49 11.46 0.64
C PRO A 320 -10.67 12.21 1.29
N LEU A 321 -11.89 11.73 1.03
CA LEU A 321 -13.11 12.29 1.61
C LEU A 321 -13.32 11.85 3.06
N LEU A 322 -12.73 10.72 3.46
CA LEU A 322 -12.87 10.13 4.80
C LEU A 322 -12.20 10.92 5.93
N ALA A 323 -11.31 11.88 5.62
CA ALA A 323 -10.67 12.74 6.61
C ALA A 323 -11.66 13.67 7.37
N TRP A 324 -12.93 13.74 6.94
CA TRP A 324 -13.94 14.67 7.47
C TRP A 324 -15.00 13.98 8.33
N VAL A 325 -14.96 12.65 8.48
CA VAL A 325 -15.96 11.89 9.28
C VAL A 325 -15.65 11.92 10.79
N THR A 326 -14.50 12.47 11.20
CA THR A 326 -14.03 12.43 12.59
C THR A 326 -14.74 13.38 13.55
N ASP A 327 -15.48 14.39 13.09
CA ASP A 327 -16.08 15.38 14.01
C ASP A 327 -17.59 15.24 14.23
N ASP A 328 -18.39 14.75 13.27
CA ASP A 328 -19.87 14.77 13.38
C ASP A 328 -20.56 13.40 13.52
N ALA A 329 -19.90 12.28 13.18
CA ALA A 329 -20.56 10.96 13.16
C ALA A 329 -20.47 10.18 14.48
N ALA A 330 -19.73 10.68 15.47
CA ALA A 330 -19.59 10.03 16.79
C ALA A 330 -20.83 10.22 17.69
N GLU A 331 -21.77 11.10 17.32
CA GLU A 331 -22.97 11.40 18.13
C GLU A 331 -24.26 10.72 17.63
N THR A 332 -24.32 10.23 16.39
CA THR A 332 -25.61 9.79 15.79
C THR A 332 -25.94 8.31 15.94
N PHE A 333 -25.05 7.47 16.47
CA PHE A 333 -25.30 6.02 16.65
C PHE A 333 -25.53 5.58 18.10
N LYS A 334 -25.77 6.51 19.02
CA LYS A 334 -26.21 6.15 20.38
C LYS A 334 -27.74 6.11 20.45
N SER A 335 -28.24 4.90 20.68
CA SER A 335 -29.51 4.58 21.31
C SER A 335 -30.77 4.83 20.49
N ASP A 336 -31.34 3.75 19.96
CA ASP A 336 -32.77 3.46 20.16
C ASP A 336 -32.99 1.94 20.26
N SER A 337 -32.48 1.35 21.34
CA SER A 337 -32.91 0.03 21.80
C SER A 337 -33.95 0.22 22.91
N ASN A 338 -35.23 0.19 22.55
CA ASN A 338 -36.32 -0.21 23.45
C ASN A 338 -37.66 -0.26 22.69
N GLN A 339 -38.02 -1.45 22.19
CA GLN A 339 -39.42 -1.90 22.23
C GLN A 339 -39.50 -3.43 22.10
N LEU A 340 -40.04 -4.03 23.16
CA LEU A 340 -40.48 -5.43 23.24
C LEU A 340 -41.79 -5.61 22.45
N ILE A 341 -41.95 -6.76 21.77
CA ILE A 341 -43.10 -7.71 21.84
C ILE A 341 -43.32 -8.47 20.50
N ASP A 342 -43.23 -9.80 20.66
CA ASP A 342 -43.92 -10.97 20.07
C ASP A 342 -43.75 -11.51 18.63
N SER A 343 -43.40 -12.80 18.70
CA SER A 343 -43.96 -14.00 18.03
C SER A 343 -43.50 -14.38 16.63
N ASP A 344 -42.75 -15.49 16.62
CA ASP A 344 -42.74 -16.61 15.68
C ASP A 344 -42.77 -16.28 14.18
N ASP A 345 -41.60 -16.31 13.54
CA ASP A 345 -41.33 -17.16 12.37
C ASP A 345 -39.86 -17.04 11.88
N GLU A 346 -39.26 -18.22 11.69
CA GLU A 346 -38.07 -18.59 10.90
C GLU A 346 -36.65 -18.10 11.29
N VAL A 347 -35.76 -19.10 11.28
CA VAL A 347 -34.35 -19.14 11.66
C VAL A 347 -33.44 -18.40 10.65
N ASP A 348 -32.67 -17.45 11.20
CA ASP A 348 -31.30 -16.99 10.92
C ASP A 348 -30.94 -16.37 9.55
N SER A 349 -31.28 -15.09 9.35
CA SER A 349 -30.66 -14.18 8.36
C SER A 349 -29.80 -13.06 8.98
N ASP A 350 -29.79 -12.95 10.31
CA ASP A 350 -29.37 -11.71 10.99
C ASP A 350 -27.90 -11.76 11.45
N ASP A 351 -27.32 -12.96 11.56
CA ASP A 351 -25.92 -13.17 11.94
C ASP A 351 -24.94 -12.79 10.81
N GLU A 352 -25.34 -12.91 9.53
CA GLU A 352 -24.52 -12.48 8.39
C GLU A 352 -24.47 -10.95 8.27
N VAL A 353 -25.54 -10.26 8.61
CA VAL A 353 -25.65 -8.79 8.50
C VAL A 353 -24.79 -8.11 9.57
N ASP A 354 -24.71 -8.70 10.76
CA ASP A 354 -23.90 -8.18 11.87
C ASP A 354 -22.40 -8.49 11.69
N ALA A 355 -22.06 -9.68 11.18
CA ALA A 355 -20.69 -10.03 10.82
C ALA A 355 -20.13 -9.15 9.67
N VAL A 356 -20.94 -8.88 8.64
CA VAL A 356 -20.57 -8.00 7.52
C VAL A 356 -20.47 -6.54 7.98
N SER A 357 -21.35 -6.07 8.86
CA SER A 357 -21.30 -4.70 9.40
C SER A 357 -20.07 -4.48 10.30
N GLN A 358 -19.73 -5.45 11.16
CA GLN A 358 -18.49 -5.43 11.93
C GLN A 358 -17.25 -5.56 11.04
N MET A 359 -17.33 -6.30 9.93
CA MET A 359 -16.24 -6.44 8.96
C MET A 359 -16.05 -5.18 8.10
N MET A 360 -17.11 -4.47 7.73
CA MET A 360 -17.04 -3.15 7.10
C MET A 360 -16.44 -2.11 8.05
N GLN A 361 -16.81 -2.15 9.33
CA GLN A 361 -16.17 -1.34 10.37
C GLN A 361 -14.69 -1.69 10.56
N LYS A 362 -14.29 -2.96 10.42
CA LYS A 362 -12.89 -3.41 10.55
C LYS A 362 -12.03 -3.14 9.31
N ALA A 363 -12.57 -3.29 8.10
CA ALA A 363 -11.91 -2.82 6.87
C ALA A 363 -11.74 -1.29 6.91
N ALA A 364 -12.73 -0.58 7.46
CA ALA A 364 -12.60 0.84 7.78
C ALA A 364 -11.56 1.11 8.87
N VAL A 365 -11.27 0.17 9.80
CA VAL A 365 -10.21 0.26 10.83
C VAL A 365 -8.80 0.03 10.26
N ILE A 366 -8.61 -0.91 9.33
CA ILE A 366 -7.36 -1.03 8.55
C ILE A 366 -7.11 0.28 7.80
N HIS A 367 -8.16 0.86 7.22
CA HIS A 367 -8.12 2.20 6.69
C HIS A 367 -8.01 3.30 7.75
N LYS A 368 -8.31 3.10 9.03
CA LYS A 368 -8.36 4.17 10.06
C LYS A 368 -6.99 4.51 10.63
N ALA A 369 -6.09 3.53 10.72
CA ALA A 369 -4.68 3.80 11.03
C ALA A 369 -4.00 4.52 9.84
N ASP A 370 -4.27 4.08 8.61
CA ASP A 370 -3.61 4.57 7.39
C ASP A 370 -4.25 5.81 6.73
N SER A 371 -5.55 6.08 6.95
CA SER A 371 -6.24 7.28 6.42
C SER A 371 -5.86 8.57 7.14
N SER A 372 -5.19 8.47 8.29
CA SER A 372 -4.56 9.61 8.96
C SER A 372 -3.28 10.04 8.26
N ILE A 373 -2.67 9.15 7.46
CA ILE A 373 -1.41 9.38 6.78
C ILE A 373 -1.71 9.97 5.39
N ASP A 374 -1.09 11.10 5.11
CA ASP A 374 -1.16 11.72 3.79
C ASP A 374 -0.61 10.76 2.72
N GLN A 375 -1.39 10.49 1.66
CA GLN A 375 -1.02 9.57 0.58
C GLN A 375 0.32 9.91 -0.09
N LEU A 376 0.75 11.17 -0.03
CA LEU A 376 2.04 11.57 -0.54
C LEU A 376 3.20 10.81 0.10
N HIS A 377 3.11 10.41 1.37
CA HIS A 377 4.16 9.61 2.02
C HIS A 377 4.49 8.34 1.22
N PHE A 378 3.47 7.69 0.67
CA PHE A 378 3.65 6.48 -0.13
C PHE A 378 4.14 6.80 -1.55
N LEU A 379 3.74 7.93 -2.12
CA LEU A 379 4.09 8.33 -3.49
C LEU A 379 5.53 8.81 -3.66
N LEU A 380 6.16 9.36 -2.63
CA LEU A 380 7.47 10.03 -2.74
C LEU A 380 8.55 9.19 -3.45
N PRO A 381 8.78 7.90 -3.14
CA PRO A 381 9.83 7.13 -3.80
C PRO A 381 9.60 7.00 -5.30
N GLY A 382 8.36 6.73 -5.71
CA GLY A 382 7.99 6.67 -7.13
C GLY A 382 8.06 8.03 -7.82
N LEU A 383 7.59 9.10 -7.16
CA LEU A 383 7.70 10.46 -7.69
C LEU A 383 9.16 10.91 -7.85
N LEU A 384 10.07 10.48 -6.98
CA LEU A 384 11.50 10.75 -7.11
C LEU A 384 12.05 10.14 -8.40
N GLN A 385 11.72 8.88 -8.70
CA GLN A 385 12.12 8.21 -9.94
C GLN A 385 11.50 8.88 -11.17
N LEU A 386 10.19 9.16 -11.15
CA LEU A 386 9.51 9.82 -12.26
C LEU A 386 10.03 11.25 -12.51
N SER A 387 10.33 12.00 -11.45
CA SER A 387 10.88 13.36 -11.57
C SER A 387 12.29 13.37 -12.15
N ALA A 388 13.05 12.27 -12.10
CA ALA A 388 14.32 12.17 -12.79
C ALA A 388 14.16 12.09 -14.32
N LEU A 389 12.98 11.71 -14.81
CA LEU A 389 12.65 11.70 -16.24
C LEU A 389 12.20 13.09 -16.70
N PRO A 390 12.61 13.55 -17.91
CA PRO A 390 12.21 14.86 -18.43
C PRO A 390 10.70 15.10 -18.45
N ASP A 391 9.93 14.11 -18.91
CA ASP A 391 8.47 14.22 -19.03
C ASP A 391 7.78 14.21 -17.67
N GLY A 392 8.26 13.38 -16.74
CA GLY A 392 7.76 13.32 -15.36
C GLY A 392 8.01 14.63 -14.60
N ALA A 393 9.20 15.24 -14.75
CA ALA A 393 9.44 16.55 -14.18
C ALA A 393 8.64 17.67 -14.86
N SER A 394 8.49 17.60 -16.19
CA SER A 394 7.70 18.60 -16.92
C SER A 394 6.26 18.61 -16.42
N ILE A 395 5.61 17.46 -16.32
CA ILE A 395 4.20 17.41 -15.88
C ILE A 395 4.01 17.91 -14.44
N MET A 396 4.94 17.57 -13.54
CA MET A 396 4.87 17.99 -12.14
C MET A 396 5.19 19.47 -11.94
N SER A 397 6.15 20.01 -12.70
CA SER A 397 6.58 21.41 -12.60
C SER A 397 5.65 22.38 -13.32
N GLU A 398 5.03 21.96 -14.43
CA GLU A 398 4.08 22.76 -15.21
C GLU A 398 2.68 22.76 -14.57
N ASN A 399 2.26 21.66 -13.92
CA ASN A 399 1.03 21.63 -13.16
C ASN A 399 1.17 22.36 -11.81
N VAL A 400 0.53 23.53 -11.69
CA VAL A 400 0.66 24.39 -10.51
C VAL A 400 0.11 23.76 -9.23
N ASP A 401 -0.92 22.92 -9.33
CA ASP A 401 -1.55 22.32 -8.16
C ASP A 401 -0.68 21.19 -7.61
N VAL A 402 -0.04 20.40 -8.49
CA VAL A 402 0.97 19.40 -8.12
C VAL A 402 2.15 20.07 -7.43
N LEU A 403 2.71 21.12 -8.02
CA LEU A 403 3.85 21.84 -7.45
C LEU A 403 3.52 22.43 -6.07
N ARG A 404 2.36 23.11 -5.94
CA ARG A 404 1.90 23.64 -4.64
C ARG A 404 1.71 22.53 -3.63
N ARG A 405 1.15 21.40 -4.03
CA ARG A 405 0.86 20.27 -3.16
C ARG A 405 2.14 19.64 -2.61
N LEU A 406 3.17 19.46 -3.45
CA LEU A 406 4.50 19.01 -3.04
C LEU A 406 5.18 20.01 -2.08
N MET A 407 5.11 21.31 -2.37
CA MET A 407 5.67 22.35 -1.50
C MET A 407 4.93 22.43 -0.16
N GLN A 408 3.61 22.34 -0.16
CA GLN A 408 2.78 22.31 1.06
C GLN A 408 3.12 21.08 1.91
N PHE A 409 3.29 19.92 1.28
CA PHE A 409 3.70 18.71 1.97
C PHE A 409 5.08 18.89 2.64
N CYS A 410 6.06 19.48 1.95
CA CYS A 410 7.35 19.82 2.56
C CYS A 410 7.18 20.70 3.80
N CYS A 411 6.32 21.73 3.74
CA CYS A 411 6.03 22.59 4.89
C CYS A 411 5.42 21.81 6.06
N THR A 412 4.45 20.93 5.80
CA THR A 412 3.81 20.10 6.83
C THR A 412 4.84 19.19 7.50
N ILE A 413 5.67 18.49 6.72
CA ILE A 413 6.74 17.63 7.26
C ILE A 413 7.73 18.45 8.10
N CYS A 414 8.10 19.66 7.67
CA CYS A 414 8.97 20.53 8.46
C CYS A 414 8.35 20.91 9.81
N ALA A 415 7.04 21.17 9.86
CA ALA A 415 6.32 21.48 11.09
C ALA A 415 6.25 20.26 12.00
N ASP A 416 5.88 19.10 11.47
CA ASP A 416 5.76 17.86 12.22
C ASP A 416 7.11 17.39 12.80
N ILE A 417 8.22 17.53 12.06
CA ILE A 417 9.58 17.28 12.57
C ILE A 417 9.93 18.22 13.73
N ALA A 418 9.49 19.48 13.66
CA ALA A 418 9.76 20.46 14.71
C ALA A 418 8.96 20.18 15.98
N ASP A 419 7.73 19.70 15.84
CA ASP A 419 6.82 19.39 16.95
C ASP A 419 7.05 17.99 17.53
N GLY A 420 7.68 17.08 16.78
CA GLY A 420 7.98 15.71 17.20
C GLY A 420 6.73 14.84 17.35
N THR A 421 5.69 15.13 16.58
CA THR A 421 4.31 14.64 16.77
C THR A 421 4.00 13.36 16.01
N THR A 422 4.73 13.03 14.95
CA THR A 422 4.43 11.89 14.08
C THR A 422 5.67 11.05 13.76
N GLU A 423 5.55 9.72 13.75
CA GLU A 423 6.64 8.81 13.35
C GLU A 423 6.93 8.88 11.84
N PHE A 424 5.94 9.31 11.05
CA PHE A 424 6.00 9.39 9.59
C PHE A 424 6.68 10.66 9.06
N ALA A 425 6.76 11.73 9.85
CA ALA A 425 7.49 12.94 9.49
C ALA A 425 8.93 12.86 10.02
N ASN A 426 9.83 12.36 9.16
CA ASN A 426 11.24 12.27 9.48
C ASN A 426 12.13 12.97 8.44
N VAL A 427 13.41 13.10 8.77
CA VAL A 427 14.40 13.76 7.92
C VAL A 427 14.51 13.10 6.55
N SER A 428 14.37 11.76 6.48
CA SER A 428 14.43 11.00 5.23
C SER A 428 13.26 11.34 4.30
N THR A 429 12.03 11.44 4.82
CA THR A 429 10.83 11.84 4.06
C THR A 429 10.96 13.27 3.49
N LEU A 430 11.47 14.20 4.30
CA LEU A 430 11.73 15.56 3.83
C LEU A 430 12.82 15.58 2.74
N THR A 431 13.88 14.79 2.92
CA THR A 431 14.99 14.67 1.96
C THR A 431 14.51 14.16 0.60
N LEU A 432 13.67 13.12 0.57
CA LEU A 432 13.04 12.63 -0.67
C LEU A 432 12.22 13.73 -1.36
N SER A 433 11.41 14.46 -0.59
CA SER A 433 10.58 15.55 -1.11
C SER A 433 11.41 16.68 -1.72
N LEU A 434 12.52 17.04 -1.07
CA LEU A 434 13.45 18.05 -1.60
C LEU A 434 14.19 17.54 -2.84
N GLY A 435 14.54 16.24 -2.90
CA GLY A 435 15.12 15.61 -4.09
C GLY A 435 14.20 15.74 -5.30
N ILE A 436 12.89 15.51 -5.12
CA ILE A 436 11.89 15.77 -6.17
C ILE A 436 11.96 17.23 -6.61
N LEU A 437 11.93 18.19 -5.67
CA LEU A 437 11.99 19.62 -6.00
C LEU A 437 13.27 20.00 -6.78
N ILE A 438 14.43 19.41 -6.45
CA ILE A 438 15.68 19.58 -7.22
C ILE A 438 15.48 19.11 -8.65
N ASN A 439 14.95 17.91 -8.86
CA ASN A 439 14.72 17.38 -10.20
C ASN A 439 13.78 18.28 -11.02
N LEU A 440 12.68 18.75 -10.39
CA LEU A 440 11.70 19.63 -11.03
C LEU A 440 12.29 20.97 -11.50
N ILE A 441 13.18 21.59 -10.71
CA ILE A 441 13.78 22.88 -11.06
C ILE A 441 14.98 22.76 -12.02
N LEU A 442 15.60 21.57 -12.10
CA LEU A 442 16.81 21.30 -12.89
C LEU A 442 16.52 21.07 -14.38
N ILE A 443 15.43 20.38 -14.74
CA ILE A 443 15.19 19.83 -16.10
C ILE A 443 15.01 20.88 -17.23
N ARG A 444 14.87 22.17 -16.94
CA ARG A 444 14.89 23.24 -17.96
C ARG A 444 16.26 23.94 -18.13
N GLY A 445 17.31 23.49 -17.43
CA GLY A 445 18.67 24.00 -17.62
C GLY A 445 19.41 23.45 -18.85
N GLY A 446 18.88 22.44 -19.55
CA GLY A 446 19.62 21.67 -20.57
C GLY A 446 19.11 21.71 -22.02
N ASN A 447 17.89 22.18 -22.30
CA ASN A 447 17.26 22.10 -23.63
C ASN A 447 17.26 23.44 -24.39
N GLU A 448 18.43 24.06 -24.57
CA GLU A 448 18.60 25.25 -25.42
C GLU A 448 18.70 24.94 -26.94
N SER A 449 18.55 23.68 -27.38
CA SER A 449 18.82 23.28 -28.76
C SER A 449 17.63 23.19 -29.72
N THR A 450 16.41 23.58 -29.33
CA THR A 450 15.25 23.57 -30.25
C THR A 450 14.60 24.96 -30.34
N GLY A 451 14.96 25.68 -31.41
CA GLY A 451 14.59 27.07 -31.67
C GLY A 451 13.11 27.31 -31.99
N VAL A 452 12.24 27.25 -30.98
CA VAL A 452 10.90 27.86 -31.03
C VAL A 452 10.72 28.73 -29.78
N SER A 453 10.45 30.01 -30.02
CA SER A 453 10.55 31.09 -29.03
C SER A 453 9.45 31.09 -27.96
N GLN A 454 9.79 31.70 -26.81
CA GLN A 454 8.92 32.35 -25.80
C GLN A 454 8.49 31.53 -24.58
N THR A 455 9.45 31.26 -23.68
CA THR A 455 9.52 31.76 -22.28
C THR A 455 10.71 31.07 -21.61
N SER A 456 11.84 31.76 -21.48
CA SER A 456 13.07 31.23 -20.84
C SER A 456 12.98 31.18 -19.31
N GLY A 457 11.78 30.96 -18.77
CA GLY A 457 11.50 30.99 -17.34
C GLY A 457 11.11 29.62 -16.80
N VAL A 458 11.43 29.37 -15.53
CA VAL A 458 10.91 28.22 -14.77
C VAL A 458 9.37 28.29 -14.76
N PRO A 459 8.66 27.19 -15.06
CA PRO A 459 7.20 27.16 -14.95
C PRO A 459 6.77 27.46 -13.52
N ASN A 460 5.60 28.09 -13.36
CA ASN A 460 5.08 28.45 -12.03
C ASN A 460 6.09 29.24 -11.17
N ALA A 461 6.86 30.13 -11.81
CA ALA A 461 7.91 30.95 -11.20
C ALA A 461 7.50 31.63 -9.88
N LEU A 462 6.24 32.04 -9.75
CA LEU A 462 5.69 32.62 -8.52
C LEU A 462 5.73 31.65 -7.34
N GLU A 463 5.38 30.39 -7.55
CA GLU A 463 5.34 29.37 -6.49
C GLU A 463 6.76 29.00 -6.04
N TRP A 464 7.69 28.85 -6.98
CA TRP A 464 9.12 28.68 -6.66
C TRP A 464 9.67 29.84 -5.84
N PHE A 465 9.35 31.08 -6.23
CA PHE A 465 9.82 32.25 -5.49
C PHE A 465 9.18 32.33 -4.09
N ARG A 466 7.90 31.97 -3.96
CA ARG A 466 7.22 31.86 -2.66
C ARG A 466 7.79 30.74 -1.79
N ALA A 467 8.29 29.64 -2.36
CA ALA A 467 8.88 28.53 -1.61
C ALA A 467 10.07 28.99 -0.73
N LEU A 468 10.78 30.06 -1.12
CA LEU A 468 11.83 30.66 -0.29
C LEU A 468 11.33 31.12 1.10
N THR A 469 10.03 31.36 1.26
CA THR A 469 9.44 31.74 2.56
C THR A 469 9.53 30.64 3.61
N PHE A 470 9.62 29.36 3.21
CA PHE A 470 9.82 28.24 4.14
C PHE A 470 11.22 27.63 3.99
N LEU A 471 11.76 27.55 2.78
CA LEU A 471 13.08 26.93 2.52
C LEU A 471 14.22 27.68 3.21
N LEU A 472 14.21 29.02 3.23
CA LEU A 472 15.25 29.80 3.90
C LEU A 472 15.26 29.61 5.43
N PRO A 473 14.11 29.71 6.13
CA PRO A 473 14.04 29.34 7.54
C PRO A 473 14.53 27.92 7.82
N VAL A 474 14.13 26.93 7.02
CA VAL A 474 14.55 25.53 7.20
C VAL A 474 16.07 25.39 7.02
N ALA A 475 16.64 25.94 5.95
CA ALA A 475 18.08 25.94 5.74
C ALA A 475 18.83 26.59 6.91
N CYS A 476 18.36 27.75 7.36
CA CYS A 476 19.00 28.50 8.45
C CYS A 476 18.92 27.76 9.78
N ALA A 477 17.75 27.20 10.13
CA ALA A 477 17.54 26.47 11.37
C ALA A 477 18.34 25.17 11.39
N SER A 478 18.26 24.37 10.34
CA SER A 478 18.98 23.08 10.23
C SER A 478 20.48 23.29 10.14
N GLY A 479 20.95 24.26 9.35
CA GLY A 479 22.36 24.59 9.24
C GLY A 479 22.95 25.09 10.55
N SER A 480 22.27 26.00 11.25
CA SER A 480 22.75 26.51 12.54
C SER A 480 22.87 25.40 13.60
N ARG A 481 21.92 24.46 13.63
CA ARG A 481 21.98 23.28 14.53
C ARG A 481 23.16 22.38 14.18
N LEU A 482 23.37 22.11 12.90
CA LEU A 482 24.43 21.24 12.42
C LEU A 482 25.83 21.85 12.66
N MET A 483 25.99 23.15 12.45
CA MET A 483 27.23 23.89 12.73
C MET A 483 27.60 23.92 14.22
N ALA A 484 26.60 23.81 15.10
CA ALA A 484 26.82 23.74 16.55
C ALA A 484 27.15 22.31 17.05
N ASP A 485 26.95 21.29 16.21
CA ASP A 485 27.20 19.90 16.53
C ASP A 485 28.70 19.59 16.48
N LYS A 486 29.30 19.34 17.65
CA LYS A 486 30.74 19.04 17.77
C LYS A 486 31.06 17.58 17.46
N ASP A 487 30.06 16.72 17.39
CA ASP A 487 30.22 15.28 17.18
C ASP A 487 30.17 14.91 15.69
N LEU A 488 29.88 15.88 14.81
CA LEU A 488 29.85 15.73 13.36
C LEU A 488 31.28 15.78 12.76
N THR A 489 31.93 14.63 12.75
CA THR A 489 33.24 14.42 12.12
C THR A 489 33.14 14.32 10.59
N VAL A 490 34.23 14.60 9.87
CA VAL A 490 34.29 14.49 8.39
C VAL A 490 33.79 13.13 7.89
N GLU A 491 34.25 12.06 8.54
CA GLU A 491 33.89 10.66 8.22
C GLU A 491 32.38 10.37 8.39
N LYS A 492 31.65 11.15 9.19
CA LYS A 492 30.22 10.95 9.46
C LYS A 492 29.32 11.83 8.60
N ARG A 493 29.83 12.93 8.02
CA ARG A 493 29.02 13.88 7.23
C ARG A 493 28.39 13.24 6.00
N GLY A 494 29.08 12.27 5.40
CA GLY A 494 28.58 11.55 4.24
C GLY A 494 27.30 10.77 4.50
N GLU A 495 27.13 10.27 5.72
CA GLU A 495 26.07 9.35 6.16
C GLU A 495 25.08 10.02 7.13
N ASP A 496 25.32 11.28 7.54
CA ASP A 496 24.43 12.00 8.44
C ASP A 496 23.22 12.57 7.68
N ASP A 497 22.03 12.02 7.95
CA ASP A 497 20.77 12.44 7.31
C ASP A 497 20.51 13.95 7.41
N ARG A 498 20.93 14.61 8.49
CA ARG A 498 20.71 16.04 8.69
C ARG A 498 21.62 16.86 7.77
N TYR A 499 22.85 16.39 7.53
CA TYR A 499 23.77 17.00 6.58
C TYR A 499 23.28 16.80 5.14
N VAL A 500 22.84 15.60 4.78
CA VAL A 500 22.27 15.30 3.46
C VAL A 500 21.02 16.15 3.20
N MET A 501 20.10 16.23 4.17
CA MET A 501 18.92 17.10 4.07
C MET A 501 19.32 18.57 3.87
N LEU A 502 20.33 19.06 4.59
CA LEU A 502 20.79 20.45 4.48
C LEU A 502 21.32 20.75 3.07
N LEU A 503 22.11 19.83 2.49
CA LEU A 503 22.56 19.95 1.10
C LEU A 503 21.39 20.08 0.13
N HIS A 504 20.34 19.26 0.29
CA HIS A 504 19.16 19.32 -0.55
C HIS A 504 18.46 20.68 -0.45
N VAL A 505 18.18 21.18 0.76
CA VAL A 505 17.50 22.48 0.94
C VAL A 505 18.34 23.61 0.34
N VAL A 506 19.65 23.61 0.57
CA VAL A 506 20.57 24.64 0.04
C VAL A 506 20.60 24.60 -1.48
N CYS A 507 20.68 23.42 -2.10
CA CYS A 507 20.58 23.26 -3.55
C CYS A 507 19.29 23.87 -4.10
N VAL A 508 18.13 23.54 -3.52
CA VAL A 508 16.83 24.10 -3.97
C VAL A 508 16.83 25.63 -3.87
N VAL A 509 17.29 26.20 -2.75
CA VAL A 509 17.36 27.67 -2.58
C VAL A 509 18.28 28.31 -3.62
N LEU A 510 19.46 27.74 -3.85
CA LEU A 510 20.41 28.27 -4.83
C LEU A 510 19.91 28.13 -6.27
N PHE A 511 19.22 27.05 -6.62
CA PHE A 511 18.55 26.92 -7.91
C PHE A 511 17.46 27.96 -8.11
N ILE A 512 16.62 28.20 -7.10
CA ILE A 512 15.62 29.26 -7.17
C ILE A 512 16.34 30.60 -7.39
N ALA A 513 17.36 30.92 -6.59
CA ALA A 513 18.12 32.16 -6.72
C ALA A 513 18.72 32.32 -8.13
N SER A 514 19.34 31.27 -8.68
CA SER A 514 19.98 31.28 -10.00
C SER A 514 18.98 31.64 -11.11
N HIS A 515 17.75 31.15 -11.02
CA HIS A 515 16.71 31.39 -12.02
C HIS A 515 16.13 32.81 -11.99
N PHE A 516 16.36 33.58 -10.92
CA PHE A 516 15.81 34.92 -10.73
C PHE A 516 16.87 36.03 -10.65
N GLN A 517 18.15 35.71 -10.47
CA GLN A 517 19.21 36.69 -10.22
C GLN A 517 19.37 37.74 -11.33
N ASP A 518 19.25 37.34 -12.60
CA ASP A 518 19.42 38.24 -13.75
C ASP A 518 18.09 38.85 -14.25
N LYS A 519 16.97 38.54 -13.60
CA LYS A 519 15.64 39.01 -14.03
C LYS A 519 15.36 40.43 -13.52
N LYS A 520 14.88 41.30 -14.41
CA LYS A 520 14.55 42.70 -14.10
C LYS A 520 13.28 42.86 -13.25
N GLN A 521 12.38 41.89 -13.30
CA GLN A 521 11.12 41.87 -12.57
C GLN A 521 11.00 40.53 -11.85
N HIS A 522 10.79 40.58 -10.54
CA HIS A 522 10.58 39.40 -9.71
C HIS A 522 9.08 39.08 -9.59
N PRO A 523 8.70 37.81 -9.39
CA PRO A 523 7.29 37.40 -9.40
C PRO A 523 6.48 38.02 -8.25
N CYS A 524 7.11 38.22 -7.10
CA CYS A 524 6.53 38.88 -5.94
C CYS A 524 7.64 39.36 -5.01
N ARG A 525 7.29 40.25 -4.07
CA ARG A 525 8.17 40.67 -2.98
C ARG A 525 7.98 39.74 -1.77
N LEU A 526 9.07 39.25 -1.20
CA LEU A 526 9.02 38.44 0.02
C LEU A 526 9.04 39.30 1.30
N PRO A 527 8.56 38.76 2.44
CA PRO A 527 8.60 39.47 3.72
C PRO A 527 10.03 39.88 4.12
N ALA A 528 10.19 41.05 4.73
CA ALA A 528 11.50 41.54 5.18
C ALA A 528 12.19 40.59 6.18
N ALA A 529 11.41 39.84 6.97
CA ALA A 529 11.93 38.79 7.84
C ALA A 529 12.68 37.70 7.06
N ILE A 530 12.18 37.30 5.89
CA ILE A 530 12.84 36.32 5.02
C ILE A 530 14.12 36.91 4.42
N ALA A 531 14.07 38.17 3.97
CA ALA A 531 15.26 38.87 3.47
C ALA A 531 16.37 39.00 4.52
N SER A 532 16.02 39.10 5.81
CA SER A 532 17.00 39.16 6.91
C SER A 532 17.78 37.85 7.13
N LEU A 533 17.26 36.71 6.63
CA LEU A 533 17.91 35.41 6.74
C LEU A 533 19.02 35.20 5.70
N VAL A 534 19.12 36.04 4.67
CA VAL A 534 20.08 35.88 3.57
C VAL A 534 21.53 35.83 4.07
N THR A 535 21.90 36.67 5.03
CA THR A 535 23.26 36.66 5.60
C THR A 535 23.56 35.36 6.34
N ALA A 536 22.62 34.84 7.13
CA ALA A 536 22.77 33.58 7.84
C ALA A 536 22.84 32.40 6.86
N PHE A 537 22.01 32.42 5.81
CA PHE A 537 22.03 31.42 4.74
C PHE A 537 23.38 31.39 4.02
N ASN A 538 23.91 32.54 3.59
CA ASN A 538 25.20 32.60 2.91
C ASN A 538 26.35 32.09 3.80
N HIS A 539 26.32 32.39 5.10
CA HIS A 539 27.29 31.85 6.07
C HIS A 539 27.21 30.32 6.18
N ILE A 540 26.01 29.73 6.10
CA ILE A 540 25.84 28.28 6.06
C ILE A 540 26.41 27.69 4.77
N VAL A 541 26.17 28.33 3.62
CA VAL A 541 26.76 27.91 2.34
C VAL A 541 28.28 27.90 2.41
N ASP A 542 28.88 28.98 2.92
CA ASP A 542 30.34 29.08 3.13
C ASP A 542 30.84 27.97 4.06
N TRP A 543 30.14 27.72 5.16
CA TRP A 543 30.47 26.63 6.08
C TRP A 543 30.45 25.27 5.41
N ILE A 544 29.42 24.96 4.61
CA ILE A 544 29.33 23.67 3.89
C ILE A 544 30.52 23.52 2.93
N VAL A 545 30.90 24.58 2.20
CA VAL A 545 32.06 24.58 1.29
C VAL A 545 33.37 24.30 2.04
N GLU A 546 33.53 24.84 3.24
CA GLU A 546 34.68 24.56 4.12
C GLU A 546 34.64 23.16 4.76
N HIS A 547 33.45 22.54 4.81
CA HIS A 547 33.19 21.29 5.54
C HIS A 547 32.59 20.19 4.64
N PRO A 548 33.25 19.80 3.53
CA PRO A 548 32.72 18.81 2.58
C PRO A 548 32.42 17.44 3.23
N PRO A 549 31.55 16.62 2.60
CA PRO A 549 31.29 15.25 3.02
C PRO A 549 32.50 14.33 2.74
N ASP A 550 32.48 13.11 3.28
CA ASP A 550 33.46 12.08 2.92
C ASP A 550 33.30 11.72 1.44
N ALA A 551 34.42 11.65 0.71
CA ALA A 551 34.45 11.27 -0.70
C ALA A 551 34.05 9.80 -0.94
N LYS A 552 34.00 8.98 0.11
CA LYS A 552 33.53 7.58 0.02
C LYS A 552 32.03 7.45 -0.20
N THR A 553 31.24 8.43 0.23
CA THR A 553 29.79 8.50 -0.02
C THR A 553 29.51 9.26 -1.31
N GLU A 554 29.53 8.54 -2.43
CA GLU A 554 29.44 9.09 -3.80
C GLU A 554 28.21 9.98 -4.00
N SER A 555 27.02 9.53 -3.57
CA SER A 555 25.77 10.29 -3.72
C SER A 555 25.78 11.64 -3.01
N THR A 556 26.29 11.68 -1.77
CA THR A 556 26.41 12.92 -0.98
C THR A 556 27.49 13.83 -1.56
N ALA A 557 28.58 13.26 -2.08
CA ALA A 557 29.65 14.01 -2.74
C ALA A 557 29.16 14.67 -4.04
N ASP A 558 28.38 13.97 -4.88
CA ASP A 558 27.81 14.52 -6.10
C ASP A 558 26.86 15.70 -5.82
N LEU A 559 26.00 15.54 -4.80
CA LEU A 559 25.10 16.62 -4.37
C LEU A 559 25.88 17.82 -3.80
N PHE A 560 26.95 17.58 -3.05
CA PHE A 560 27.84 18.64 -2.59
C PHE A 560 28.50 19.37 -3.76
N GLU A 561 28.97 18.66 -4.78
CA GLU A 561 29.56 19.29 -5.96
C GLU A 561 28.53 20.15 -6.73
N LEU A 562 27.28 19.68 -6.83
CA LEU A 562 26.20 20.49 -7.38
C LEU A 562 25.98 21.77 -6.57
N MET A 563 25.87 21.67 -5.25
CA MET A 563 25.74 22.80 -4.34
C MET A 563 26.91 23.79 -4.50
N ARG A 564 28.14 23.27 -4.54
CA ARG A 564 29.37 24.05 -4.68
C ARG A 564 29.37 24.83 -6.00
N VAL A 565 29.01 24.20 -7.12
CA VAL A 565 28.90 24.87 -8.43
C VAL A 565 27.81 25.95 -8.41
N LEU A 566 26.66 25.67 -7.80
CA LEU A 566 25.57 26.64 -7.69
C LEU A 566 25.96 27.86 -6.85
N SER A 567 26.66 27.66 -5.72
CA SER A 567 27.12 28.74 -4.83
C SER A 567 28.09 29.71 -5.51
N MET A 568 28.92 29.20 -6.43
CA MET A 568 29.82 30.05 -7.22
C MET A 568 29.10 30.85 -8.29
N ARG A 569 27.99 30.34 -8.82
CA ARG A 569 27.22 30.97 -9.90
C ARG A 569 26.15 31.92 -9.39
N SER A 570 25.63 31.66 -8.20
CA SER A 570 24.41 32.28 -7.70
C SER A 570 24.64 32.81 -6.30
N ILE A 571 24.35 34.08 -6.09
CA ILE A 571 24.46 34.71 -4.78
C ILE A 571 23.08 35.21 -4.38
N LEU A 572 22.56 34.65 -3.29
CA LEU A 572 21.33 35.15 -2.71
C LEU A 572 21.62 36.50 -2.05
N THR A 573 20.88 37.53 -2.46
CA THR A 573 21.00 38.89 -1.93
C THR A 573 19.67 39.36 -1.35
N PRO A 574 19.66 40.20 -0.30
CA PRO A 574 18.43 40.78 0.23
C PRO A 574 17.63 41.54 -0.84
N GLU A 575 18.33 42.22 -1.77
CA GLU A 575 17.71 42.93 -2.89
C GLU A 575 16.94 42.01 -3.81
N LEU A 576 17.43 40.78 -4.07
CA LEU A 576 16.74 39.80 -4.89
C LEU A 576 15.36 39.45 -4.31
N LEU A 577 15.21 39.44 -2.99
CA LEU A 577 13.98 39.08 -2.29
C LEU A 577 13.03 40.26 -2.02
N LEU A 578 13.56 41.49 -2.03
CA LEU A 578 12.82 42.70 -1.69
C LEU A 578 12.33 43.52 -2.90
N ARG A 579 12.87 43.24 -4.09
CA ARG A 579 12.39 43.77 -5.38
C ARG A 579 11.07 43.12 -5.78
#